data_AF-V4AIE8-F1
#
_entry.id   AF-V4AIE8-F1
#
_cell.length_a   1.000
_cell.length_b   1.000
_cell.length_c   1.000
_cell.angle_alpha   90.00
_cell.angle_beta   90.00
_cell.angle_gamma   90.00
#
_symmetry.space_group_name_H-M   'P 1'
#
loop_
_entity.id
_entity.type
_entity.pdbx_description
1 polymer ?
#
loop_
_entity_poly.entity_id
_entity_poly.type
_entity_poly.pdbx_seq_one_letter_code
_entity_poly.pdbx_strand_id
1 'polypeptide(L)'
;MASGLLEESLRDLHANLKDGGQSELDQIDSIVPTLSQICLHEITEKDIDYCSSVLFDKEIGVTTFLQKISKKNEYQGSNAKYGLLELLSDFIHKVGKKALPYLVEIKEASLSNYMTDRFTKIKSSALPVLIKVLELSVGSNMGEDLKIQKFIEKFFMELTKASKLTATGK
;
A
#
# COMPACT_ATOMS: atom_id res chain seq x y z
N MET A 1 -18.05 -16.40 2.21
CA MET A 1 -17.61 -16.75 0.84
C MET A 1 -16.56 -15.74 0.36
N ALA A 2 -16.83 -14.43 0.37
CA ALA A 2 -15.84 -13.39 0.01
C ALA A 2 -14.52 -13.44 0.82
N SER A 3 -14.59 -13.71 2.13
CA SER A 3 -13.39 -13.73 2.99
C SER A 3 -12.42 -14.88 2.70
N GLY A 4 -12.91 -16.01 2.17
CA GLY A 4 -12.05 -17.12 1.73
C GLY A 4 -11.35 -16.81 0.39
N LEU A 5 -12.09 -16.17 -0.52
CA LEU A 5 -11.55 -15.70 -1.81
C LEU A 5 -10.47 -14.63 -1.62
N LEU A 6 -10.59 -13.78 -0.59
CA LEU A 6 -9.56 -12.80 -0.23
C LEU A 6 -8.23 -13.47 0.09
N GLU A 7 -8.24 -14.47 0.98
CA GLU A 7 -7.02 -15.16 1.40
C GLU A 7 -6.38 -15.94 0.24
N GLU A 8 -7.20 -16.61 -0.59
CA GLU A 8 -6.75 -17.28 -1.80
C GLU A 8 -6.10 -16.30 -2.79
N SER A 9 -6.76 -15.18 -3.07
CA SER A 9 -6.23 -14.12 -3.96
C SER A 9 -4.89 -13.56 -3.45
N LEU A 10 -4.73 -13.40 -2.13
CA LEU A 10 -3.47 -12.96 -1.53
C LEU A 10 -2.38 -14.02 -1.63
N ARG A 11 -2.71 -15.30 -1.42
CA ARG A 11 -1.77 -16.41 -1.61
C ARG A 11 -1.29 -16.46 -3.06
N ASP A 12 -2.19 -16.31 -4.02
CA ASP A 12 -1.86 -16.28 -5.44
C ASP A 12 -1.02 -15.06 -5.81
N LEU A 13 -1.31 -13.89 -5.23
CA LEU A 13 -0.51 -12.68 -5.39
C LEU A 13 0.95 -12.93 -4.99
N HIS A 14 1.18 -13.54 -3.83
CA HIS A 14 2.53 -13.85 -3.35
C HIS A 14 3.18 -15.04 -4.06
N ALA A 15 2.42 -16.04 -4.50
CA ALA A 15 2.94 -17.18 -5.24
C ALA A 15 3.55 -16.78 -6.60
N ASN A 16 3.03 -15.69 -7.17
CA ASN A 16 3.52 -15.10 -8.42
C ASN A 16 4.68 -14.12 -8.22
N LEU A 17 5.13 -13.89 -6.98
CA LEU A 17 6.32 -13.10 -6.69
C LEU A 17 7.60 -13.92 -7.00
N LYS A 18 7.92 -14.07 -8.28
CA LYS A 18 9.14 -14.71 -8.78
C LYS A 18 10.10 -13.65 -9.35
N ASP A 19 10.99 -14.04 -10.26
CA ASP A 19 12.04 -13.18 -10.85
C ASP A 19 11.52 -12.12 -11.84
N GLY A 20 10.21 -11.84 -11.88
CA GLY A 20 9.66 -10.71 -12.65
C GLY A 20 9.48 -10.98 -14.15
N GLY A 21 9.22 -12.23 -14.55
CA GLY A 21 8.83 -12.53 -15.91
C GLY A 21 7.48 -11.87 -16.28
N GLN A 22 7.28 -11.61 -17.57
CA GLN A 22 6.07 -10.92 -18.05
C GLN A 22 4.80 -11.67 -17.67
N SER A 23 4.81 -13.01 -17.73
CA SER A 23 3.65 -13.82 -17.37
C SER A 23 3.28 -13.68 -15.90
N GLU A 24 4.26 -13.59 -15.00
CA GLU A 24 4.04 -13.37 -13.58
C GLU A 24 3.51 -11.96 -13.30
N LEU A 25 4.03 -10.95 -14.00
CA LEU A 25 3.53 -9.58 -13.90
C LEU A 25 2.06 -9.49 -14.36
N ASP A 26 1.71 -10.13 -15.48
CA ASP A 26 0.34 -10.16 -15.99
C ASP A 26 -0.61 -10.86 -15.00
N GLN A 27 -0.16 -11.94 -14.35
CA GLN A 27 -0.93 -12.64 -13.32
C GLN A 27 -1.16 -11.75 -12.09
N ILE A 28 -0.10 -11.11 -11.58
CA ILE A 28 -0.21 -10.18 -10.46
C ILE A 28 -1.17 -9.03 -10.80
N ASP A 29 -1.03 -8.42 -11.97
CA ASP A 29 -1.88 -7.31 -12.42
C ASP A 29 -3.36 -7.75 -12.54
N SER A 30 -3.63 -9.02 -12.88
CA SER A 30 -5.00 -9.56 -12.95
C SER A 30 -5.65 -9.81 -11.58
N ILE A 31 -4.86 -10.07 -10.54
CA ILE A 31 -5.35 -10.37 -9.18
C ILE A 31 -5.77 -9.09 -8.43
N VAL A 32 -5.08 -7.98 -8.70
CA VAL A 32 -5.27 -6.71 -7.97
C VAL A 32 -6.71 -6.17 -8.07
N PRO A 33 -7.37 -6.14 -9.24
CA PRO A 33 -8.78 -5.75 -9.33
C PRO A 33 -9.71 -6.65 -8.50
N THR A 34 -9.44 -7.96 -8.44
CA THR A 34 -10.21 -8.91 -7.63
C THR A 34 -10.09 -8.60 -6.14
N LEU A 35 -8.88 -8.32 -5.67
CA LEU A 35 -8.65 -7.89 -4.28
C LEU A 35 -9.44 -6.61 -3.95
N SER A 36 -9.41 -5.62 -4.85
CA SER A 36 -10.16 -4.38 -4.67
C SER A 36 -11.66 -4.61 -4.63
N GLN A 37 -12.19 -5.44 -5.54
CA GLN A 37 -13.61 -5.78 -5.57
C GLN A 37 -14.06 -6.42 -4.26
N ILE A 38 -13.31 -7.41 -3.78
CA ILE A 38 -13.64 -8.12 -2.53
C ILE A 38 -13.60 -7.14 -1.34
N CYS A 39 -12.49 -6.41 -1.18
CA CYS A 39 -12.29 -5.54 -0.02
C CYS A 39 -13.25 -4.35 0.05
N LEU A 40 -13.54 -3.74 -1.11
CA LEU A 40 -14.32 -2.51 -1.17
C LEU A 40 -15.82 -2.78 -1.29
N HIS A 41 -16.25 -3.84 -1.98
CA HIS A 41 -17.66 -4.04 -2.32
C HIS A 41 -18.32 -5.28 -1.69
N GLU A 42 -17.58 -6.37 -1.46
CA GLU A 42 -18.18 -7.63 -1.00
C GLU A 42 -18.14 -7.81 0.52
N ILE A 43 -17.17 -7.18 1.18
CA ILE A 43 -16.98 -7.29 2.63
C ILE A 43 -17.96 -6.38 3.36
N THR A 44 -18.74 -7.00 4.25
CA THR A 44 -19.71 -6.33 5.13
C THR A 44 -19.04 -5.81 6.40
N GLU A 45 -19.73 -4.96 7.17
CA GLU A 45 -19.19 -4.43 8.43
C GLU A 45 -18.77 -5.52 9.43
N LYS A 46 -19.46 -6.67 9.43
CA LYS A 46 -19.17 -7.81 10.30
C LYS A 46 -17.87 -8.53 9.93
N ASP A 47 -17.46 -8.40 8.68
CA ASP A 47 -16.28 -9.07 8.13
C ASP A 47 -15.03 -8.17 8.15
N ILE A 48 -15.17 -6.86 8.46
CA ILE A 48 -14.07 -5.88 8.40
C ILE A 48 -12.89 -6.30 9.26
N ASP A 49 -13.13 -6.81 10.47
CA ASP A 49 -12.06 -7.09 11.41
C ASP A 49 -11.22 -8.28 10.90
N TYR A 50 -11.89 -9.34 10.44
CA TYR A 50 -11.25 -10.48 9.78
C TYR A 50 -10.52 -10.06 8.50
N CYS A 51 -11.20 -9.31 7.62
CA CYS A 51 -10.62 -8.80 6.39
C CYS A 51 -9.34 -8.00 6.67
N SER A 52 -9.38 -7.10 7.65
CA SER A 52 -8.21 -6.28 8.00
C SER A 52 -7.05 -7.16 8.45
N SER A 53 -7.31 -8.17 9.29
CA SER A 53 -6.26 -9.10 9.73
C SER A 53 -5.63 -9.88 8.58
N VAL A 54 -6.43 -10.30 7.59
CA VAL A 54 -5.93 -11.03 6.41
C VAL A 54 -5.20 -10.08 5.44
N LEU A 55 -5.78 -8.91 5.15
CA LEU A 55 -5.22 -7.92 4.23
C LEU A 55 -3.85 -7.39 4.71
N PHE A 56 -3.68 -7.30 6.02
CA PHE A 56 -2.46 -6.83 6.68
C PHE A 56 -1.65 -7.96 7.34
N ASP A 57 -1.90 -9.20 6.93
CA ASP A 57 -1.14 -10.35 7.41
C ASP A 57 0.36 -10.18 7.13
N LYS A 58 1.21 -10.63 8.07
CA LYS A 58 2.65 -10.40 8.01
C LYS A 58 3.36 -11.24 6.95
N GLU A 59 2.75 -12.32 6.47
CA GLU A 59 3.35 -13.22 5.48
C GLU A 59 2.75 -13.03 4.09
N ILE A 60 1.41 -12.99 4.03
CA ILE A 60 0.63 -12.97 2.79
C ILE A 60 -0.16 -11.67 2.56
N GLY A 61 -0.06 -10.68 3.45
CA GLY A 61 -0.78 -9.41 3.30
C GLY A 61 -0.27 -8.51 2.16
N VAL A 62 -1.07 -7.50 1.82
CA VAL A 62 -0.77 -6.50 0.78
C VAL A 62 0.43 -5.64 1.17
N THR A 63 0.51 -5.22 2.42
CA THR A 63 1.62 -4.40 2.92
C THR A 63 2.94 -5.16 2.81
N THR A 64 2.95 -6.45 3.17
CA THR A 64 4.10 -7.35 2.98
C THR A 64 4.47 -7.51 1.51
N PHE A 65 3.49 -7.70 0.61
CA PHE A 65 3.74 -7.78 -0.82
C PHE A 65 4.41 -6.50 -1.36
N LEU A 66 3.82 -5.34 -1.05
CA LEU A 66 4.32 -4.03 -1.45
C LEU A 66 5.74 -3.78 -0.93
N GLN A 67 6.06 -4.23 0.28
CA GLN A 67 7.42 -4.15 0.82
C GLN A 67 8.40 -5.02 0.01
N LYS A 68 8.05 -6.28 -0.27
CA LYS A 68 8.87 -7.23 -1.05
C LYS A 68 9.23 -6.68 -2.43
N ILE A 69 8.29 -6.01 -3.11
CA ILE A 69 8.50 -5.48 -4.47
C ILE A 69 9.04 -4.04 -4.52
N SER A 70 9.11 -3.33 -3.39
CA SER A 70 9.38 -1.88 -3.38
C SER A 70 10.69 -1.48 -4.10
N LYS A 71 11.75 -2.28 -3.95
CA LYS A 71 13.09 -2.04 -4.52
C LYS A 71 13.40 -2.85 -5.78
N LYS A 72 12.48 -3.70 -6.21
CA LYS A 72 12.65 -4.56 -7.37
C LYS A 72 12.42 -3.74 -8.65
N ASN A 73 13.37 -3.79 -9.57
CA ASN A 73 13.36 -2.94 -10.78
C ASN A 73 12.25 -3.35 -11.74
N GLU A 74 11.95 -4.64 -11.82
CA GLU A 74 10.87 -5.23 -12.61
C GLU A 74 9.48 -4.68 -12.22
N TYR A 75 9.31 -4.21 -10.98
CA TYR A 75 8.02 -3.69 -10.48
C TYR A 75 7.96 -2.15 -10.44
N GLN A 76 9.00 -1.45 -10.90
CA GLN A 76 9.01 0.02 -10.95
C GLN A 76 7.90 0.52 -11.89
N GLY A 77 6.97 1.33 -11.38
CA GLY A 77 5.85 1.83 -12.19
C GLY A 77 4.77 0.80 -12.55
N SER A 78 4.82 -0.41 -11.98
CA SER A 78 3.86 -1.49 -12.26
C SER A 78 2.42 -1.14 -11.86
N ASN A 79 1.43 -1.70 -12.57
CA ASN A 79 0.02 -1.50 -12.22
C ASN A 79 -0.32 -2.17 -10.90
N ALA A 80 0.33 -3.28 -10.56
CA ALA A 80 0.21 -3.92 -9.26
C ALA A 80 0.46 -2.94 -8.10
N LYS A 81 1.60 -2.23 -8.10
CA LYS A 81 1.89 -1.22 -7.06
C LYS A 81 0.82 -0.13 -7.02
N TYR A 82 0.43 0.36 -8.20
CA TYR A 82 -0.57 1.42 -8.31
C TYR A 82 -1.91 0.99 -7.70
N GLY A 83 -2.48 -0.12 -8.17
CA GLY A 83 -3.78 -0.60 -7.74
C GLY A 83 -3.81 -1.04 -6.28
N LEU A 84 -2.72 -1.63 -5.76
CA LEU A 84 -2.64 -1.96 -4.34
C LEU A 84 -2.55 -0.72 -3.45
N LEU A 85 -1.85 0.34 -3.88
CA LEU A 85 -1.82 1.60 -3.12
C LEU A 85 -3.17 2.33 -3.15
N GLU A 86 -3.89 2.30 -4.28
CA GLU A 86 -5.27 2.78 -4.35
C GLU A 86 -6.19 1.98 -3.44
N LEU A 87 -6.12 0.65 -3.51
CA LEU A 87 -6.84 -0.25 -2.61
C LEU A 87 -6.60 0.10 -1.14
N LEU A 88 -5.33 0.29 -0.73
CA LEU A 88 -5.02 0.68 0.64
C LEU A 88 -5.67 2.01 1.02
N SER A 89 -5.59 3.02 0.16
CA SER A 89 -6.21 4.33 0.41
C SER A 89 -7.72 4.21 0.63
N ASP A 90 -8.39 3.52 -0.28
CA ASP A 90 -9.85 3.38 -0.27
C ASP A 90 -10.32 2.50 0.87
N PHE A 91 -9.59 1.43 1.18
CA PHE A 91 -9.89 0.55 2.30
C PHE A 91 -9.74 1.27 3.64
N ILE A 92 -8.65 2.03 3.84
CA ILE A 92 -8.46 2.83 5.07
C ILE A 92 -9.57 3.86 5.20
N HIS A 93 -9.97 4.50 4.10
CA HIS A 93 -11.10 5.42 4.09
C HIS A 93 -12.41 4.73 4.51
N LYS A 94 -12.67 3.51 4.01
CA LYS A 94 -13.85 2.70 4.34
C LYS A 94 -13.89 2.28 5.82
N VAL A 95 -12.76 1.82 6.39
CA VAL A 95 -12.74 1.23 7.75
C VAL A 95 -12.40 2.23 8.86
N GLY A 96 -11.84 3.39 8.52
CA GLY A 96 -11.52 4.47 9.45
C GLY A 96 -10.61 4.02 10.59
N LYS A 97 -11.01 4.30 11.84
CA LYS A 97 -10.22 4.00 13.05
C LYS A 97 -9.94 2.50 13.25
N LYS A 98 -10.68 1.61 12.59
CA LYS A 98 -10.37 0.16 12.63
C LYS A 98 -9.04 -0.19 11.97
N ALA A 99 -8.47 0.70 11.15
CA ALA A 99 -7.14 0.54 10.59
C ALA A 99 -6.00 0.83 11.58
N LEU A 100 -6.27 1.43 12.75
CA LEU A 100 -5.26 1.84 13.74
C LEU A 100 -4.20 0.75 14.04
N PRO A 101 -4.58 -0.52 14.28
CA PRO A 101 -3.61 -1.58 14.61
C PRO A 101 -2.59 -1.88 13.49
N TYR A 102 -2.87 -1.44 12.26
CA TYR A 102 -2.09 -1.78 11.06
C TYR A 102 -1.36 -0.57 10.45
N LEU A 103 -1.48 0.61 11.07
CA LEU A 103 -0.93 1.85 10.49
C LEU A 103 0.58 1.84 10.36
N VAL A 104 1.30 1.08 11.20
CA VAL A 104 2.76 0.98 11.11
C VAL A 104 3.14 0.26 9.81
N GLU A 105 2.55 -0.90 9.55
CA GLU A 105 2.78 -1.71 8.35
C GLU A 105 2.35 -0.97 7.08
N ILE A 106 1.19 -0.31 7.12
CA ILE A 106 0.68 0.54 6.03
C ILE A 106 1.67 1.66 5.72
N LYS A 107 2.09 2.42 6.75
CA LYS A 107 3.06 3.50 6.61
C LYS A 107 4.36 3.00 5.99
N GLU A 108 4.91 1.90 6.49
CA GLU A 108 6.19 1.40 6.02
C GLU A 108 6.12 0.91 4.57
N ALA A 109 5.05 0.20 4.19
CA ALA A 109 4.85 -0.27 2.82
C ALA A 109 4.68 0.88 1.83
N SER A 110 3.81 1.85 2.15
CA SER A 110 3.55 3.00 1.27
C SER A 110 4.74 3.96 1.21
N LEU A 111 5.41 4.21 2.34
CA LEU A 111 6.58 5.08 2.37
C LEU A 111 7.75 4.46 1.60
N SER A 112 7.99 3.16 1.74
CA SER A 112 9.04 2.47 0.98
C SER A 112 8.83 2.66 -0.51
N ASN A 113 7.62 2.37 -1.02
CA ASN A 113 7.29 2.53 -2.44
C ASN A 113 7.37 4.01 -2.88
N TYR A 114 6.95 4.96 -2.05
CA TYR A 114 7.09 6.39 -2.36
C TYR A 114 8.57 6.82 -2.50
N MET A 115 9.44 6.34 -1.61
CA MET A 115 10.87 6.69 -1.62
C MET A 115 11.63 6.02 -2.78
N THR A 116 11.32 4.76 -3.09
CA THR A 116 12.13 3.93 -3.99
C THR A 116 11.61 3.86 -5.41
N ASP A 117 10.34 4.19 -5.67
CA ASP A 117 9.80 4.17 -7.02
C ASP A 117 10.15 5.45 -7.78
N ARG A 118 10.60 5.34 -9.03
CA ARG A 118 10.95 6.50 -9.86
C ARG A 118 9.76 7.12 -10.58
N PHE A 119 8.62 6.41 -10.65
CA PHE A 119 7.47 6.84 -11.43
C PHE A 119 6.52 7.70 -10.59
N THR A 120 6.19 8.89 -11.10
CA THR A 120 5.24 9.81 -10.46
C THR A 120 3.88 9.16 -10.19
N LYS A 121 3.41 8.24 -11.07
CA LYS A 121 2.17 7.48 -10.87
C LYS A 121 2.14 6.77 -9.52
N ILE A 122 3.21 6.06 -9.16
CA ILE A 122 3.31 5.30 -7.91
C ILE A 122 3.49 6.24 -6.71
N LYS A 123 4.29 7.29 -6.87
CA LYS A 123 4.44 8.30 -5.82
C LYS A 123 3.12 8.96 -5.50
N SER A 124 2.36 9.37 -6.51
CA SER A 124 1.06 10.01 -6.36
C SER A 124 0.01 9.08 -5.72
N SER A 125 0.02 7.77 -6.02
CA SER A 125 -0.90 6.83 -5.37
C SER A 125 -0.52 6.48 -3.93
N ALA A 126 0.76 6.57 -3.56
CA ALA A 126 1.20 6.39 -2.17
C ALA A 126 0.82 7.58 -1.25
N LEU A 127 0.72 8.80 -1.81
CA LEU A 127 0.46 10.01 -1.03
C LEU A 127 -0.87 9.97 -0.25
N PRO A 128 -2.03 9.61 -0.85
CA PRO A 128 -3.29 9.48 -0.12
C PRO A 128 -3.19 8.54 1.08
N VAL A 129 -2.49 7.40 0.93
CA VAL A 129 -2.29 6.43 2.02
C VAL A 129 -1.52 7.07 3.18
N LEU A 130 -0.41 7.75 2.87
CA LEU A 130 0.44 8.42 3.85
C LEU A 130 -0.29 9.58 4.56
N ILE A 131 -1.13 10.32 3.84
CA ILE A 131 -2.00 11.36 4.43
C ILE A 131 -3.01 10.72 5.39
N LYS A 132 -3.67 9.62 5.01
CA LYS A 132 -4.61 8.90 5.89
C LYS A 132 -3.95 8.34 7.14
N VAL A 133 -2.71 7.85 7.05
CA VAL A 133 -1.92 7.45 8.23
C VAL A 133 -1.75 8.64 9.18
N LEU A 134 -1.36 9.81 8.66
CA LEU A 134 -1.18 11.01 9.49
C LEU A 134 -2.51 11.47 10.10
N GLU A 135 -3.59 11.54 9.32
CA GLU A 135 -4.92 11.92 9.80
C GLU A 135 -5.41 11.00 10.92
N LEU A 136 -5.28 9.68 10.76
CA LEU A 136 -5.68 8.71 11.80
C LEU A 136 -4.76 8.73 13.02
N SER A 137 -3.51 9.16 12.85
CA SER A 137 -2.58 9.29 13.96
C SER A 137 -2.94 10.44 14.91
N VAL A 138 -3.62 11.49 14.42
CA VAL A 138 -4.02 12.64 15.23
C VAL A 138 -4.99 12.21 16.33
N GLY A 139 -4.62 12.50 17.58
CA GLY A 139 -5.41 12.12 18.75
C GLY A 139 -5.40 10.62 19.09
N SER A 140 -4.58 9.83 18.40
CA SER A 140 -4.28 8.44 18.79
C SER A 140 -3.03 8.37 19.68
N ASN A 141 -2.81 7.23 20.33
CA ASN A 141 -1.57 6.91 21.04
C ASN A 141 -0.46 6.34 20.11
N MET A 142 -0.69 6.28 18.79
CA MET A 142 0.22 5.64 17.83
C MET A 142 1.43 6.52 17.44
N GLY A 143 1.56 7.72 18.01
CA GLY A 143 2.57 8.70 17.56
C GLY A 143 4.02 8.21 17.67
N GLU A 144 4.33 7.52 18.76
CA GLU A 144 5.66 6.94 19.01
C GLU A 144 5.93 5.75 18.08
N ASP A 145 4.98 4.83 17.94
CA ASP A 145 5.07 3.65 17.07
C ASP A 145 5.23 4.03 15.60
N LEU A 146 4.48 5.04 15.16
CA LEU A 146 4.59 5.58 13.80
C LEU A 146 5.89 6.34 13.57
N LYS A 147 6.55 6.81 14.64
CA LYS A 147 7.72 7.69 14.59
C LYS A 147 7.42 8.93 13.73
N ILE A 148 6.29 9.60 14.01
CA ILE A 148 5.72 10.68 13.18
C ILE A 148 6.77 11.73 12.79
N GLN A 149 7.59 12.18 13.74
CA GLN A 149 8.65 13.16 13.46
C GLN A 149 9.60 12.69 12.35
N LYS A 150 10.19 11.49 12.49
CA LYS A 150 11.10 10.91 11.49
C LYS A 150 10.41 10.66 10.16
N PHE A 151 9.13 10.30 10.19
CA PHE A 151 8.34 10.10 8.99
C PHE A 151 8.17 11.41 8.23
N ILE A 152 7.71 12.48 8.90
CA ILE A 152 7.56 13.81 8.32
C ILE A 152 8.90 14.32 7.77
N GLU A 153 9.97 14.23 8.55
CA GLU A 153 11.33 14.65 8.11
C GLU A 153 11.77 13.95 6.82
N LYS A 154 11.62 12.62 6.76
CA LYS A 154 11.95 11.84 5.55
C LYS A 154 11.10 12.25 4.35
N PHE A 155 9.81 12.43 4.57
CA PHE A 155 8.86 12.79 3.51
C PHE A 155 9.16 14.18 2.93
N PHE A 156 9.37 15.19 3.79
CA PHE A 156 9.78 16.53 3.36
C PHE A 156 11.13 16.52 2.66
N MET A 157 12.10 15.77 3.15
CA MET A 157 13.41 15.65 2.49
C MET A 157 13.27 15.13 1.06
N GLU A 158 12.45 14.12 0.81
CA GLU A 158 12.22 13.63 -0.56
C GLU A 158 11.46 14.63 -1.44
N LEU A 159 10.46 15.34 -0.90
CA LEU A 159 9.77 16.40 -1.65
C LEU A 159 10.75 17.48 -2.11
N THR A 160 11.65 17.93 -1.22
CA THR A 160 12.66 18.95 -1.58
C THR A 160 13.66 18.47 -2.63
N LYS A 161 13.93 17.16 -2.74
CA LYS A 161 14.72 16.59 -3.82
C LYS A 161 13.97 16.61 -5.15
N ALA A 162 12.68 16.24 -5.14
CA ALA A 162 11.84 16.25 -6.33
C ALA A 162 11.62 17.67 -6.88
N SER A 163 11.44 18.69 -6.02
CA SER A 163 11.26 20.09 -6.44
C SER A 163 12.48 20.69 -7.15
N LYS A 164 13.68 20.16 -6.93
CA LYS A 164 14.90 20.59 -7.63
C LYS A 164 14.95 20.14 -9.10
N LEU A 165 14.08 19.22 -9.52
CA LEU A 165 14.02 18.71 -10.90
C LEU A 165 13.10 19.53 -11.82
N THR A 166 12.37 20.52 -11.30
CA THR A 166 11.46 21.38 -12.08
C THR A 166 11.92 22.84 -12.22
N ALA A 167 13.18 23.14 -11.89
CA ALA A 167 13.78 24.45 -12.14
C ALA A 167 14.72 24.41 -13.36
N THR A 168 14.19 24.06 -14.53
CA THR A 168 14.85 24.31 -15.81
C THR A 168 13.81 24.75 -16.84
N GLY A 169 13.77 26.08 -17.04
CA GLY A 169 13.43 26.73 -18.31
C GLY A 169 11.97 26.80 -18.73
N LYS A 170 11.32 27.92 -18.39
CA LYS A 170 10.83 28.88 -19.40
C LYS A 170 11.01 30.29 -18.86
#